data_AF-A0A7C6U079-F1
#
_entry.id   AF-A0A7C6U079-F1
#
_cell.length_a   1.000
_cell.length_b   1.000
_cell.length_c   1.000
_cell.angle_alpha   90.00
_cell.angle_beta   90.00
_cell.angle_gamma   90.00
#
_symmetry.space_group_name_H-M   'P 1'
#
loop_
_entity.id
_entity.type
_entity.pdbx_description
1 polymer ?
#
loop_
_entity_poly.entity_id
_entity_poly.type
_entity_poly.pdbx_seq_one_letter_code
_entity_poly.pdbx_strand_id
1 'polypeptide(L)'
;MQTQISFSHDHQPTLYIVSTPIGNLDDITYRAVETLKMVDLILCEDTRVTSKLLKAYAIDKPLKSYQKFNERASVDEIIDIFKTHSKIALVSDAGTPLISDPGFILVDALLNESINVISIPGPSAVLSALVTSGVETMPFTFLGFLPRKVGAIKDVLSTYVHRTETLVIYESPNRISKTLKIIYEVLGNRKLSIGRELTKKFETYYRGYLKDMVTQSFDTRGEYVLIIEGGKEAKQTITDPIKLVDHYIKQGYTEKEAIKQASNDLGVHKSEVYKAYKINT
;
A
#
# COMPACT_ATOMS: atom_id res chain seq x y z
N MET A 1 -16.38 -16.56 15.25
CA MET A 1 -15.34 -15.84 16.03
C MET A 1 -14.23 -16.84 16.29
N GLN A 2 -13.05 -16.64 15.70
CA GLN A 2 -11.90 -17.50 15.87
C GLN A 2 -10.86 -16.72 16.69
N THR A 3 -10.38 -17.30 17.79
CA THR A 3 -9.35 -16.68 18.64
C THR A 3 -8.09 -17.53 18.56
N GLN A 4 -7.00 -16.94 18.05
CA GLN A 4 -5.69 -17.58 18.02
C GLN A 4 -4.82 -17.05 19.17
N ILE A 5 -4.31 -17.92 20.03
CA ILE A 5 -3.26 -17.61 21.01
C ILE A 5 -1.96 -18.21 20.49
N SER A 6 -1.24 -17.44 19.68
CA SER A 6 0.02 -17.85 19.07
C SER A 6 1.03 -18.35 20.13
N PHE A 7 1.77 -19.41 19.80
CA PHE A 7 2.84 -20.00 20.63
C PHE A 7 2.42 -20.66 21.96
N SER A 8 1.12 -20.81 22.22
CA SER A 8 0.64 -21.47 23.45
C SER A 8 0.80 -23.00 23.44
N HIS A 9 0.90 -23.60 22.24
CA HIS A 9 0.98 -25.05 22.05
C HIS A 9 1.99 -25.37 20.94
N ASP A 10 3.08 -26.05 21.30
CA ASP A 10 4.20 -26.32 20.36
C ASP A 10 3.87 -27.24 19.18
N HIS A 11 2.73 -27.93 19.23
CA HIS A 11 2.32 -28.99 18.30
C HIS A 11 1.17 -28.60 17.36
N GLN A 12 0.71 -27.35 17.40
CA GLN A 12 -0.38 -26.91 16.52
C GLN A 12 0.16 -26.64 15.09
N PRO A 13 -0.52 -27.16 14.04
CA PRO A 13 -0.20 -26.80 12.66
C PRO A 13 -0.14 -25.29 12.47
N THR A 14 0.97 -24.80 11.91
CA THR A 14 1.25 -23.36 11.82
C THR A 14 1.91 -22.99 10.50
N LEU A 15 1.34 -22.01 9.81
CA LEU A 15 1.96 -21.28 8.71
C LEU A 15 2.68 -20.02 9.25
N TYR A 16 3.98 -19.92 8.99
CA TYR A 16 4.80 -18.74 9.28
C TYR A 16 4.94 -17.87 8.03
N ILE A 17 4.45 -16.63 8.09
CA ILE A 17 4.65 -15.63 7.04
C ILE A 17 5.97 -14.92 7.32
N VAL A 18 7.02 -15.23 6.55
CA VAL A 18 8.38 -14.76 6.82
C VAL A 18 8.79 -13.71 5.79
N SER A 19 9.05 -12.49 6.27
CA SER A 19 9.56 -11.42 5.41
C SER A 19 11.03 -11.68 5.05
N THR A 20 11.38 -11.53 3.77
CA THR A 20 12.73 -11.70 3.23
C THR A 20 13.37 -10.35 2.88
N PRO A 21 14.71 -10.27 2.74
CA PRO A 21 15.39 -9.09 2.22
C PRO A 21 14.80 -8.50 0.94
N ILE A 22 14.84 -7.18 0.79
CA ILE A 22 14.40 -6.45 -0.43
C ILE A 22 15.55 -6.05 -1.36
N GLY A 23 16.79 -6.40 -1.01
CA GLY A 23 17.97 -6.01 -1.78
C GLY A 23 19.30 -6.32 -1.10
N ASN A 24 19.36 -6.13 0.22
CA ASN A 24 20.53 -6.44 1.04
C ASN A 24 20.26 -7.64 1.94
N LEU A 25 21.11 -8.68 1.86
CA LEU A 25 20.97 -9.87 2.68
C LEU A 25 20.91 -9.52 4.18
N ASP A 26 21.70 -8.56 4.63
CA ASP A 26 21.81 -8.16 6.04
C ASP A 26 20.49 -7.62 6.64
N ASP A 27 19.50 -7.29 5.80
CA ASP A 27 18.19 -6.81 6.26
C ASP A 27 17.32 -7.93 6.87
N ILE A 28 17.70 -9.21 6.70
CA ILE A 28 16.94 -10.31 7.31
C ILE A 28 16.98 -10.22 8.84
N THR A 29 15.88 -10.59 9.50
CA THR A 29 15.87 -10.64 10.96
C THR A 29 16.43 -11.96 11.48
N TYR A 30 17.07 -11.94 12.65
CA TYR A 30 17.46 -13.17 13.35
C TYR A 30 16.28 -14.14 13.52
N ARG A 31 15.08 -13.60 13.83
CA ARG A 31 13.86 -14.40 13.98
C ARG A 31 13.43 -15.08 12.69
N ALA A 32 13.58 -14.42 11.54
CA ALA A 32 13.32 -15.03 10.24
C ALA A 32 14.27 -16.20 9.98
N VAL A 33 15.57 -16.01 10.19
CA VAL A 33 16.57 -17.10 10.03
C VAL A 33 16.24 -18.30 10.91
N GLU A 34 15.97 -18.08 12.20
CA GLU A 34 15.66 -19.17 13.14
C GLU A 34 14.32 -19.84 12.81
N THR A 35 13.32 -19.08 12.36
CA THR A 35 12.04 -19.66 11.91
C THR A 35 12.26 -20.56 10.70
N LEU A 36 13.02 -20.10 9.69
CA LEU A 36 13.30 -20.87 8.48
C LEU A 36 14.14 -22.13 8.77
N LYS A 37 15.05 -22.11 9.75
CA LYS A 37 15.75 -23.31 10.22
C LYS A 37 14.85 -24.30 10.96
N MET A 38 13.78 -23.80 11.58
CA MET A 38 12.91 -24.60 12.44
C MET A 38 11.79 -25.29 11.66
N VAL A 39 11.20 -24.64 10.63
CA VAL A 39 10.09 -25.21 9.85
C VAL A 39 10.46 -26.48 9.09
N ASP A 40 9.45 -27.28 8.75
CA ASP A 40 9.59 -28.54 8.02
C ASP A 40 9.67 -28.32 6.50
N LEU A 41 8.97 -27.29 5.98
CA LEU A 41 8.85 -26.96 4.56
C LEU A 41 8.80 -25.44 4.35
N ILE A 42 9.35 -24.97 3.23
CA ILE A 42 9.27 -23.56 2.81
C ILE A 42 8.54 -23.46 1.47
N LEU A 43 7.42 -22.73 1.47
CA LEU A 43 6.67 -22.31 0.28
C LEU A 43 7.27 -21.00 -0.25
N CYS A 44 7.53 -20.92 -1.55
CA CYS A 44 8.14 -19.74 -2.17
C CYS A 44 7.69 -19.53 -3.63
N GLU A 45 7.80 -18.29 -4.13
CA GLU A 45 7.44 -17.98 -5.52
C GLU A 45 8.45 -18.59 -6.51
N ASP A 46 9.73 -18.24 -6.37
CA ASP A 46 10.83 -18.83 -7.13
C ASP A 46 11.83 -19.58 -6.22
N THR A 47 11.89 -20.91 -6.40
CA THR A 47 12.80 -21.78 -5.66
C THR A 47 14.26 -21.44 -5.91
N ARG A 48 14.63 -20.87 -7.07
CA ARG A 48 16.00 -20.49 -7.41
C ARG A 48 16.44 -19.23 -6.67
N VAL A 49 15.53 -18.28 -6.47
CA VAL A 49 15.78 -17.07 -5.67
C VAL A 49 15.91 -17.46 -4.21
N THR A 50 14.92 -18.20 -3.70
CA THR A 50 14.89 -18.62 -2.30
C THR A 50 16.06 -19.54 -1.95
N SER A 51 16.47 -20.45 -2.84
CA SER A 51 17.65 -21.31 -2.61
C SER A 51 18.94 -20.52 -2.39
N LYS A 52 19.12 -19.38 -3.07
CA LYS A 52 20.29 -18.51 -2.85
C LYS A 52 20.25 -17.86 -1.48
N LEU A 53 19.08 -17.39 -1.05
CA LEU A 53 18.85 -16.84 0.28
C LEU A 53 19.16 -17.89 1.36
N LEU A 54 18.58 -19.08 1.26
CA LEU A 54 18.80 -20.15 2.25
C LEU A 54 20.28 -20.55 2.33
N LYS A 55 20.96 -20.65 1.18
CA LYS A 55 22.39 -20.93 1.13
C LYS A 55 23.23 -19.86 1.84
N ALA A 56 22.90 -18.58 1.68
CA ALA A 56 23.61 -17.48 2.35
C ALA A 56 23.52 -17.58 3.89
N TYR A 57 22.43 -18.18 4.40
CA TYR A 57 22.17 -18.36 5.82
C TYR A 57 22.44 -19.77 6.35
N ALA A 58 23.06 -20.64 5.54
CA ALA A 58 23.31 -22.04 5.86
C ALA A 58 22.04 -22.79 6.32
N ILE A 59 20.92 -22.54 5.64
CA ILE A 59 19.63 -23.19 5.89
C ILE A 59 19.46 -24.29 4.85
N ASP A 60 19.25 -25.52 5.31
CA ASP A 60 18.94 -26.68 4.48
C ASP A 60 17.51 -27.14 4.77
N LYS A 61 16.58 -26.78 3.87
CA LYS A 61 15.16 -27.09 3.98
C LYS A 61 14.54 -27.37 2.62
N PRO A 62 13.56 -28.29 2.54
CA PRO A 62 12.84 -28.52 1.31
C PRO A 62 12.05 -27.27 0.90
N LEU A 63 12.02 -27.04 -0.42
CA LEU A 63 11.30 -25.93 -1.05
C LEU A 63 10.16 -26.47 -1.90
N LYS A 64 9.00 -25.82 -1.84
CA LYS A 64 7.89 -26.05 -2.76
C LYS A 64 7.45 -24.73 -3.39
N SER A 65 7.27 -24.73 -4.71
CA SER A 65 6.82 -23.54 -5.42
C SER A 65 5.35 -23.26 -5.12
N TYR A 66 5.04 -22.00 -4.82
CA TYR A 66 3.70 -21.46 -4.64
C TYR A 66 3.62 -20.10 -5.32
N GLN A 67 2.97 -20.05 -6.48
CA GLN A 67 2.91 -18.87 -7.35
C GLN A 67 1.48 -18.37 -7.53
N LYS A 68 1.34 -17.08 -7.82
CA LYS A 68 0.05 -16.40 -7.98
C LYS A 68 -0.93 -17.07 -8.95
N PHE A 69 -0.43 -17.61 -10.07
CA PHE A 69 -1.28 -18.25 -11.08
C PHE A 69 -1.84 -19.61 -10.64
N ASN A 70 -1.21 -20.25 -9.65
CA ASN A 70 -1.55 -21.59 -9.19
C ASN A 70 -2.13 -21.63 -7.77
N GLU A 71 -2.37 -20.47 -7.13
CA GLU A 71 -2.77 -20.41 -5.72
C GLU A 71 -3.95 -21.31 -5.43
N ARG A 72 -5.05 -21.14 -6.17
CA ARG A 72 -6.31 -21.87 -5.93
C ARG A 72 -6.16 -23.37 -6.08
N ALA A 73 -5.43 -23.81 -7.10
CA ALA A 73 -5.24 -25.23 -7.35
C ALA A 73 -4.26 -25.89 -6.36
N SER A 74 -3.44 -25.10 -5.65
CA SER A 74 -2.46 -25.61 -4.69
C SER A 74 -2.97 -25.62 -3.24
N VAL A 75 -4.12 -25.00 -2.95
CA VAL A 75 -4.64 -24.87 -1.57
C VAL A 75 -4.87 -26.22 -0.93
N ASP A 76 -5.65 -27.08 -1.58
CA ASP A 76 -6.02 -28.40 -1.02
C ASP A 76 -4.78 -29.26 -0.78
N GLU A 77 -3.82 -29.22 -1.70
CA GLU A 77 -2.54 -29.91 -1.55
C GLU A 77 -1.77 -29.39 -0.32
N ILE A 78 -1.73 -28.07 -0.10
CA ILE A 78 -1.03 -27.49 1.06
C ILE A 78 -1.73 -27.81 2.38
N ILE A 79 -3.07 -27.81 2.40
CA ILE A 79 -3.85 -28.27 3.56
C ILE A 79 -3.52 -29.74 3.87
N ASP A 80 -3.44 -30.59 2.85
CA ASP A 80 -3.05 -31.99 3.02
C ASP A 80 -1.60 -32.13 3.53
N ILE A 81 -0.68 -31.26 3.11
CA ILE A 81 0.70 -31.24 3.63
C ILE A 81 0.70 -31.00 5.15
N PHE A 82 -0.21 -30.19 5.70
CA PHE A 82 -0.32 -29.98 7.15
C PHE A 82 -0.69 -31.24 7.95
N LYS A 83 -1.13 -32.33 7.30
CA LYS A 83 -1.29 -33.65 7.95
C LYS A 83 0.05 -34.30 8.31
N THR A 84 1.13 -33.90 7.66
CA THR A 84 2.48 -34.49 7.81
C THR A 84 3.55 -33.48 8.24
N HIS A 85 3.35 -32.19 7.94
CA HIS A 85 4.26 -31.10 8.28
C HIS A 85 3.54 -30.11 9.18
N SER A 86 3.94 -30.03 10.44
CA SER A 86 3.24 -29.18 11.41
C SER A 86 3.66 -27.71 11.32
N LYS A 87 4.83 -27.41 10.73
CA LYS A 87 5.38 -26.05 10.68
C LYS A 87 5.86 -25.76 9.27
N ILE A 88 5.19 -24.84 8.58
CA ILE A 88 5.48 -24.46 7.20
C ILE A 88 5.76 -22.96 7.16
N ALA A 89 6.75 -22.51 6.38
CA ALA A 89 6.95 -21.09 6.11
C ALA A 89 6.45 -20.72 4.71
N LEU A 90 5.89 -19.52 4.57
CA LEU A 90 5.69 -18.84 3.28
C LEU A 90 6.64 -17.66 3.21
N VAL A 91 7.42 -17.59 2.14
CA VAL A 91 8.29 -16.46 1.79
C VAL A 91 7.92 -15.93 0.41
N SER A 92 8.19 -14.65 0.16
CA SER A 92 8.21 -14.07 -1.18
C SER A 92 9.65 -13.84 -1.63
N ASP A 93 9.84 -13.61 -2.93
CA ASP A 93 11.17 -13.36 -3.50
C ASP A 93 11.85 -12.14 -2.86
N ALA A 94 11.07 -11.16 -2.40
CA ALA A 94 11.54 -9.99 -1.68
C ALA A 94 10.44 -9.37 -0.79
N GLY A 95 10.80 -9.04 0.45
CA GLY A 95 9.91 -8.31 1.37
C GLY A 95 8.90 -9.20 2.08
N THR A 96 7.72 -8.64 2.39
CA THR A 96 6.68 -9.32 3.16
C THR A 96 5.69 -10.03 2.21
N PRO A 97 5.49 -11.36 2.34
CA PRO A 97 4.48 -12.07 1.55
C PRO A 97 3.08 -11.45 1.70
N LEU A 98 2.18 -11.74 0.76
CA LEU A 98 0.82 -11.17 0.62
C LEU A 98 0.77 -9.69 0.21
N ILE A 99 1.88 -8.93 0.30
CA ILE A 99 1.90 -7.50 -0.07
C ILE A 99 2.35 -7.34 -1.52
N SER A 100 1.37 -7.36 -2.44
CA SER A 100 1.58 -7.46 -3.91
C SER A 100 2.06 -8.84 -4.40
N ASP A 101 2.26 -9.77 -3.48
CA ASP A 101 2.70 -11.16 -3.70
C ASP A 101 1.55 -12.16 -3.46
N PRO A 102 1.68 -13.44 -3.87
CA PRO A 102 0.75 -14.49 -3.47
C PRO A 102 0.72 -14.73 -1.94
N GLY A 103 -0.37 -15.33 -1.46
CA GLY A 103 -0.52 -15.85 -0.10
C GLY A 103 -1.90 -15.65 0.52
N PHE A 104 -2.69 -14.68 0.06
CA PHE A 104 -3.99 -14.36 0.68
C PHE A 104 -4.96 -15.54 0.62
N ILE A 105 -5.09 -16.18 -0.54
CA ILE A 105 -6.00 -17.31 -0.73
C ILE A 105 -5.61 -18.48 0.20
N LEU A 106 -4.31 -18.73 0.37
CA LEU A 106 -3.82 -19.77 1.28
C LEU A 106 -4.13 -19.42 2.74
N VAL A 107 -3.81 -18.19 3.17
CA VAL A 107 -4.07 -17.76 4.55
C VAL A 107 -5.55 -17.86 4.90
N ASP A 108 -6.45 -17.41 4.01
CA ASP A 108 -7.89 -17.51 4.21
C ASP A 108 -8.35 -18.97 4.37
N ALA A 109 -7.89 -19.86 3.47
CA ALA A 109 -8.22 -21.28 3.54
C ALA A 109 -7.70 -21.96 4.81
N LEU A 110 -6.47 -21.68 5.22
CA LEU A 110 -5.88 -22.26 6.43
C LEU A 110 -6.59 -21.79 7.71
N LEU A 111 -7.00 -20.53 7.77
CA LEU A 111 -7.75 -20.01 8.91
C LEU A 111 -9.11 -20.71 9.04
N ASN A 112 -9.79 -21.01 7.91
CA ASN A 112 -11.03 -21.79 7.90
C ASN A 112 -10.84 -23.22 8.45
N GLU A 113 -9.66 -23.80 8.28
CA GLU A 113 -9.26 -25.11 8.84
C GLU A 113 -8.69 -25.01 10.27
N SER A 114 -8.78 -23.84 10.91
CA SER A 114 -8.22 -23.58 12.24
C SER A 114 -6.69 -23.79 12.35
N ILE A 115 -5.97 -23.68 11.24
CA ILE A 115 -4.51 -23.70 11.20
C ILE A 115 -3.98 -22.32 11.59
N ASN A 116 -2.98 -22.28 12.46
CA ASN A 116 -2.42 -21.02 12.94
C ASN A 116 -1.69 -20.29 11.82
N VAL A 117 -1.80 -18.96 11.78
CA VAL A 117 -1.00 -18.10 10.91
C VAL A 117 -0.22 -17.10 11.76
N ILE A 118 1.10 -17.10 11.61
CA ILE A 118 2.01 -16.28 12.42
C ILE A 118 2.88 -15.42 11.50
N SER A 119 2.86 -14.10 11.71
CA SER A 119 3.74 -13.17 10.98
C SER A 119 5.10 -13.03 11.66
N ILE A 120 6.16 -13.18 10.86
CA ILE A 120 7.53 -12.82 11.22
C ILE A 120 7.86 -11.49 10.51
N PRO A 121 7.94 -10.37 11.26
CA PRO A 121 8.18 -9.06 10.69
C PRO A 121 9.59 -8.97 10.12
N GLY A 122 9.77 -8.06 9.19
CA GLY A 122 11.05 -7.84 8.53
C GLY A 122 10.98 -6.73 7.48
N PRO A 123 11.86 -6.78 6.47
CA PRO A 123 12.02 -5.72 5.49
C PRO A 123 10.74 -5.40 4.71
N SER A 124 10.49 -4.10 4.48
CA SER A 124 9.35 -3.59 3.72
C SER A 124 9.79 -2.40 2.88
N ALA A 125 9.66 -2.51 1.55
CA ALA A 125 9.99 -1.42 0.63
C ALA A 125 9.04 -0.22 0.80
N VAL A 126 7.76 -0.46 1.15
CA VAL A 126 6.78 0.59 1.49
C VAL A 126 7.30 1.43 2.66
N LEU A 127 7.64 0.79 3.78
CA LEU A 127 8.06 1.51 4.99
C LEU A 127 9.42 2.18 4.79
N SER A 128 10.38 1.48 4.18
CA SER A 128 11.71 2.02 3.89
C SER A 128 11.64 3.31 3.05
N ALA A 129 10.83 3.31 1.99
CA ALA A 129 10.61 4.50 1.15
C ALA A 129 9.86 5.61 1.89
N LEU A 130 8.81 5.26 2.66
CA LEU A 130 7.97 6.23 3.35
C LEU A 130 8.75 7.02 4.40
N VAL A 131 9.51 6.34 5.27
CA VAL A 131 10.23 6.99 6.39
C VAL A 131 11.41 7.85 5.93
N THR A 132 11.91 7.62 4.71
CA THR A 132 12.99 8.39 4.08
C THR A 132 12.48 9.44 3.09
N SER A 133 11.15 9.59 2.92
CA SER A 133 10.56 10.40 1.85
C SER A 133 10.63 11.91 2.07
N GLY A 134 10.59 12.36 3.32
CA GLY A 134 10.35 13.78 3.65
C GLY A 134 8.92 14.25 3.38
N VAL A 135 7.98 13.33 3.15
CA VAL A 135 6.53 13.56 3.07
C VAL A 135 5.88 13.11 4.38
N GLU A 136 4.71 13.66 4.73
CA GLU A 136 3.96 13.23 5.92
C GLU A 136 3.73 11.71 5.90
N THR A 137 4.04 11.04 7.01
CA THR A 137 4.02 9.56 7.06
C THR A 137 2.70 9.00 7.55
N MET A 138 1.80 9.83 8.09
CA MET A 138 0.51 9.41 8.63
C MET A 138 -0.57 10.49 8.45
N PRO A 139 -1.80 10.12 8.08
CA PRO A 139 -2.18 8.81 7.52
C PRO A 139 -1.54 8.56 6.14
N PHE A 140 -1.38 7.30 5.75
CA PHE A 140 -0.95 6.93 4.39
C PHE A 140 -1.79 5.77 3.85
N THR A 141 -1.89 5.69 2.53
CA THR A 141 -2.54 4.61 1.80
C THR A 141 -1.55 3.98 0.82
N PHE A 142 -1.38 2.66 0.92
CA PHE A 142 -0.63 1.88 -0.06
C PHE A 142 -1.54 1.36 -1.17
N LEU A 143 -1.23 1.70 -2.42
CA LEU A 143 -2.02 1.34 -3.60
C LEU A 143 -1.46 0.14 -4.37
N GLY A 144 -0.28 -0.36 -4.00
CA GLY A 144 0.42 -1.37 -4.78
C GLY A 144 0.83 -0.83 -6.16
N PHE A 145 0.69 -1.67 -7.18
CA PHE A 145 0.94 -1.29 -8.57
C PHE A 145 -0.33 -0.71 -9.21
N LEU A 146 -0.20 0.45 -9.85
CA LEU A 146 -1.29 1.02 -10.65
C LEU A 146 -1.63 0.13 -11.87
N PRO A 147 -2.89 0.15 -12.35
CA PRO A 147 -3.30 -0.56 -13.57
C PRO A 147 -2.44 -0.23 -14.79
N ARG A 148 -2.43 -1.11 -15.80
CA ARG A 148 -1.63 -0.88 -17.03
C ARG A 148 -2.27 0.12 -18.00
N LYS A 149 -3.60 0.18 -18.05
CA LYS A 149 -4.36 1.03 -18.99
C LYS A 149 -4.46 2.46 -18.45
N VAL A 150 -4.20 3.45 -19.28
CA VAL A 150 -4.20 4.88 -18.90
C VAL A 150 -5.53 5.29 -18.27
N GLY A 151 -6.67 4.92 -18.88
CA GLY A 151 -8.00 5.21 -18.33
C GLY A 151 -8.17 4.67 -16.91
N ALA A 152 -7.84 3.39 -16.70
CA ALA A 152 -7.93 2.75 -15.39
C ALA A 152 -6.99 3.39 -14.34
N ILE A 153 -5.81 3.89 -14.74
CA ILE A 153 -4.95 4.67 -13.84
C ILE A 153 -5.66 5.96 -13.42
N LYS A 154 -6.24 6.70 -14.38
CA LYS A 154 -6.97 7.94 -14.09
C LYS A 154 -8.17 7.68 -13.19
N ASP A 155 -8.92 6.61 -13.43
CA ASP A 155 -10.08 6.22 -12.61
C ASP A 155 -9.65 6.01 -11.15
N VAL A 156 -8.59 5.22 -10.92
CA VAL A 156 -8.05 5.01 -9.56
C VAL A 156 -7.59 6.34 -8.95
N LEU A 157 -6.75 7.11 -9.63
CA LEU A 157 -6.16 8.33 -9.08
C LEU A 157 -7.20 9.42 -8.80
N SER A 158 -8.29 9.48 -9.59
CA SER A 158 -9.35 10.47 -9.41
C SER A 158 -9.99 10.39 -8.02
N THR A 159 -10.05 9.20 -7.42
CA THR A 159 -10.57 8.99 -6.06
C THR A 159 -9.68 9.57 -4.96
N TYR A 160 -8.41 9.89 -5.28
CA TYR A 160 -7.41 10.42 -4.35
C TYR A 160 -7.10 11.91 -4.54
N VAL A 161 -7.83 12.62 -5.38
CA VAL A 161 -7.60 14.06 -5.66
C VAL A 161 -7.73 14.92 -4.39
N HIS A 162 -8.69 14.59 -3.52
CA HIS A 162 -9.00 15.34 -2.29
C HIS A 162 -8.66 14.59 -1.00
N ARG A 163 -8.00 13.43 -1.13
CA ARG A 163 -7.57 12.58 -0.02
C ARG A 163 -6.29 13.15 0.55
N THR A 164 -6.28 13.47 1.84
CA THR A 164 -5.15 14.13 2.52
C THR A 164 -4.05 13.16 2.94
N GLU A 165 -4.33 11.87 2.95
CA GLU A 165 -3.33 10.86 3.23
C GLU A 165 -2.25 10.77 2.14
N THR A 166 -1.03 10.45 2.56
CA THR A 166 0.09 10.17 1.66
C THR A 166 -0.16 8.90 0.85
N LEU A 167 0.15 8.91 -0.44
CA LEU A 167 -0.02 7.75 -1.32
C LEU A 167 1.32 7.04 -1.52
N VAL A 168 1.33 5.72 -1.37
CA VAL A 168 2.49 4.86 -1.65
C VAL A 168 2.17 3.93 -2.82
N ILE A 169 3.01 3.95 -3.85
CA ILE A 169 2.81 3.22 -5.10
C ILE A 169 4.09 2.49 -5.48
N TYR A 170 3.97 1.24 -5.92
CA TYR A 170 5.05 0.54 -6.62
C TYR A 170 4.97 0.78 -8.12
N GLU A 171 6.12 0.95 -8.77
CA GLU A 171 6.17 1.10 -10.22
C GLU A 171 7.38 0.41 -10.85
N SER A 172 7.17 -0.09 -12.06
CA SER A 172 8.23 -0.70 -12.85
C SER A 172 9.05 0.37 -13.59
N PRO A 173 10.34 0.11 -13.84
CA PRO A 173 11.25 1.11 -14.38
C PRO A 173 10.90 1.51 -15.81
N ASN A 174 10.26 0.61 -16.56
CA ASN A 174 9.80 0.87 -17.92
C ASN A 174 8.51 1.71 -17.98
N ARG A 175 7.81 1.89 -16.86
CA ARG A 175 6.52 2.60 -16.78
C ARG A 175 6.63 3.96 -16.10
N ILE A 176 7.60 4.15 -15.20
CA ILE A 176 7.71 5.30 -14.30
C ILE A 176 7.47 6.65 -15.00
N SER A 177 8.16 6.90 -16.12
CA SER A 177 8.05 8.18 -16.84
C SER A 177 6.63 8.45 -17.36
N LYS A 178 5.92 7.41 -17.83
CA LYS A 178 4.54 7.54 -18.31
C LYS A 178 3.58 7.69 -17.14
N THR A 179 3.79 6.93 -16.07
CA THR A 179 2.96 6.96 -14.86
C THR A 179 3.04 8.33 -14.18
N LEU A 180 4.22 8.92 -14.03
CA LEU A 180 4.41 10.25 -13.45
C LEU A 180 3.63 11.34 -14.21
N LYS A 181 3.61 11.27 -15.55
CA LYS A 181 2.82 12.22 -16.37
C LYS A 181 1.33 12.12 -16.08
N ILE A 182 0.80 10.90 -15.93
CA ILE A 182 -0.63 10.67 -15.63
C ILE A 182 -0.93 11.12 -14.19
N ILE A 183 -0.05 10.81 -13.24
CA ILE A 183 -0.19 11.26 -11.85
C ILE A 183 -0.25 12.78 -11.78
N TYR A 184 0.68 13.47 -12.46
CA TYR A 184 0.69 14.93 -12.51
C TYR A 184 -0.58 15.50 -13.14
N GLU A 185 -1.07 14.89 -14.23
CA GLU A 185 -2.31 15.29 -14.89
C GLU A 185 -3.52 15.22 -13.94
N VAL A 186 -3.63 14.15 -13.13
CA VAL A 186 -4.81 13.90 -12.29
C VAL A 186 -4.70 14.55 -10.91
N LEU A 187 -3.54 14.44 -10.26
CA LEU A 187 -3.33 14.88 -8.87
C LEU A 187 -2.74 16.29 -8.76
N GLY A 188 -2.26 16.85 -9.87
CA GLY A 188 -1.59 18.15 -9.92
C GLY A 188 -0.17 18.13 -9.33
N ASN A 189 0.32 19.31 -8.97
CA ASN A 189 1.70 19.50 -8.53
C ASN A 189 1.91 19.24 -7.02
N ARG A 190 1.93 17.97 -6.62
CA ARG A 190 2.20 17.55 -5.23
C ARG A 190 3.67 17.27 -4.98
N LYS A 191 4.12 17.30 -3.72
CA LYS A 191 5.45 16.77 -3.37
C LYS A 191 5.51 15.27 -3.65
N LEU A 192 6.69 14.81 -4.05
CA LEU A 192 6.97 13.45 -4.45
C LEU A 192 8.38 13.07 -4.00
N SER A 193 8.49 11.88 -3.41
CA SER A 193 9.75 11.15 -3.23
C SER A 193 9.69 9.84 -3.99
N ILE A 194 10.73 9.51 -4.75
CA ILE A 194 10.88 8.24 -5.44
C ILE A 194 12.10 7.54 -4.87
N GLY A 195 11.91 6.39 -4.23
CA GLY A 195 12.98 5.48 -3.85
C GLY A 195 13.23 4.47 -4.96
N ARG A 196 14.49 4.30 -5.37
CA ARG A 196 14.92 3.34 -6.39
C ARG A 196 15.94 2.38 -5.79
N GLU A 197 15.82 1.08 -6.10
CA GLU A 197 16.80 0.06 -5.72
C GLU A 197 17.10 0.09 -4.21
N LEU A 198 16.03 0.18 -3.41
CA LEU A 198 16.12 0.32 -1.96
C LEU A 198 16.97 -0.78 -1.34
N THR A 199 17.84 -0.39 -0.40
CA THR A 199 18.85 -1.23 0.28
C THR A 199 19.91 -1.87 -0.62
N LYS A 200 19.84 -1.73 -1.95
CA LYS A 200 20.86 -2.24 -2.88
C LYS A 200 21.99 -1.23 -3.07
N LYS A 201 23.09 -1.67 -3.71
CA LYS A 201 24.29 -0.84 -3.97
C LYS A 201 24.02 0.52 -4.65
N PHE A 202 22.98 0.59 -5.49
CA PHE A 202 22.63 1.79 -6.26
C PHE A 202 21.36 2.48 -5.74
N GLU A 203 21.06 2.32 -4.45
CA GLU A 203 19.95 3.00 -3.80
C GLU A 203 19.97 4.51 -4.08
N THR A 204 18.84 5.04 -4.57
CA THR A 204 18.72 6.44 -4.97
C THR A 204 17.38 7.00 -4.56
N TYR A 205 17.37 8.23 -4.05
CA TYR A 205 16.15 8.99 -3.75
C TYR A 205 16.05 10.22 -4.63
N TYR A 206 14.94 10.35 -5.35
CA TYR A 206 14.57 11.57 -6.07
C TYR A 206 13.50 12.29 -5.26
N ARG A 207 13.73 13.54 -4.85
CA ARG A 207 12.78 14.32 -4.04
C ARG A 207 12.51 15.66 -4.69
N GLY A 208 11.25 16.08 -4.71
CA GLY A 208 10.83 17.34 -5.31
C GLY A 208 9.33 17.41 -5.50
N TYR A 209 8.88 18.15 -6.51
CA TYR A 209 7.48 18.20 -6.89
C TYR A 209 7.24 17.40 -8.18
N LEU A 210 6.01 16.92 -8.36
CA LEU A 210 5.60 16.17 -9.55
C LEU A 210 5.94 16.89 -10.86
N LYS A 211 5.77 18.22 -10.94
CA LYS A 211 6.11 19.01 -12.13
C LYS A 211 7.59 18.88 -12.55
N ASP A 212 8.48 18.70 -11.57
CA ASP A 212 9.93 18.61 -11.82
C ASP A 212 10.30 17.15 -12.18
N MET A 213 9.53 16.18 -11.68
CA MET A 213 9.76 14.76 -11.91
C MET A 213 9.27 14.28 -13.28
N VAL A 214 8.27 14.93 -13.90
CA VAL A 214 7.76 14.52 -15.22
C VAL A 214 8.75 14.76 -16.37
N THR A 215 9.76 15.61 -16.17
CA THR A 215 10.82 15.90 -17.15
C THR A 215 12.14 15.20 -16.85
N GLN A 216 12.27 14.59 -15.66
CA GLN A 216 13.45 13.83 -15.26
C GLN A 216 13.59 12.53 -16.06
N SER A 217 14.84 12.14 -16.30
CA SER A 217 15.17 10.83 -16.85
C SER A 217 15.39 9.84 -15.71
N PHE A 218 14.77 8.67 -15.81
CA PHE A 218 14.90 7.59 -14.85
C PHE A 218 15.59 6.41 -15.50
N ASP A 219 16.41 5.69 -14.73
CA ASP A 219 17.03 4.46 -15.21
C ASP A 219 15.94 3.40 -15.46
N THR A 220 16.07 2.68 -16.56
CA THR A 220 15.13 1.64 -17.02
C THR A 220 15.35 0.29 -16.31
N ARG A 221 16.21 0.26 -15.29
CA ARG A 221 16.48 -0.92 -14.45
C ARG A 221 16.21 -0.66 -12.97
N GLY A 222 15.83 -1.75 -12.30
CA GLY A 222 15.54 -1.78 -10.88
C GLY A 222 14.07 -1.57 -10.57
N GLU A 223 13.77 -1.33 -9.30
CA GLU A 223 12.41 -1.19 -8.78
C GLU A 223 12.22 0.19 -8.15
N TYR A 224 11.01 0.75 -8.29
CA TYR A 224 10.67 2.08 -7.80
C TYR A 224 9.50 2.04 -6.80
N VAL A 225 9.63 2.82 -5.74
CA VAL A 225 8.56 3.13 -4.79
C VAL A 225 8.33 4.64 -4.78
N LEU A 226 7.10 5.07 -5.07
CA LEU A 226 6.70 6.47 -5.10
C LEU A 226 5.94 6.80 -3.83
N ILE A 227 6.31 7.90 -3.18
CA ILE A 227 5.66 8.48 -2.01
C ILE A 227 5.15 9.86 -2.41
N ILE A 228 3.84 10.02 -2.48
CA ILE A 228 3.17 11.20 -3.02
C ILE A 228 2.42 11.89 -1.89
N GLU A 229 2.64 13.19 -1.73
CA GLU A 229 1.89 14.01 -0.78
C GLU A 229 0.37 13.92 -1.05
N GLY A 230 -0.39 13.99 0.04
CA GLY A 230 -1.84 14.05 -0.01
C GLY A 230 -2.36 15.27 -0.77
N GLY A 231 -3.61 15.19 -1.18
CA GLY A 231 -4.37 16.33 -1.66
C GLY A 231 -4.74 17.27 -0.53
N LYS A 232 -5.33 18.39 -0.89
CA LYS A 232 -6.05 19.21 0.07
C LYS A 232 -7.47 18.66 0.17
N GLU A 233 -8.05 18.70 1.37
CA GLU A 233 -9.47 18.42 1.53
C GLU A 233 -10.23 19.24 0.48
N ALA A 234 -11.21 18.59 -0.17
CA ALA A 234 -12.17 19.34 -0.95
C ALA A 234 -12.72 20.41 -0.02
N LYS A 235 -12.65 21.69 -0.42
CA LYS A 235 -13.46 22.70 0.26
C LYS A 235 -14.87 22.12 0.25
N GLN A 236 -15.44 21.87 1.43
CA GLN A 236 -16.84 21.47 1.50
C GLN A 236 -17.60 22.61 0.84
N THR A 237 -18.04 22.41 -0.40
CA THR A 237 -19.01 23.30 -1.00
C THR A 237 -20.25 23.08 -0.17
N ILE A 238 -20.50 23.99 0.77
CA ILE A 238 -21.72 23.96 1.56
C ILE A 238 -22.83 24.26 0.56
N THR A 239 -23.50 23.23 0.07
CA THR A 239 -24.59 23.34 -0.91
C THR A 239 -25.91 23.72 -0.26
N ASP A 240 -26.01 23.54 1.06
CA ASP A 240 -27.14 23.95 1.88
C ASP A 240 -27.11 25.49 2.06
N PRO A 241 -28.11 26.22 1.52
CA PRO A 241 -28.17 27.67 1.65
C PRO A 241 -28.11 28.16 3.10
N ILE A 242 -28.66 27.41 4.05
CA ILE A 242 -28.72 27.81 5.46
C ILE A 242 -27.33 27.75 6.08
N LYS A 243 -26.68 26.58 5.94
CA LYS A 243 -25.34 26.37 6.49
C LYS A 243 -24.30 27.29 5.85
N LEU A 244 -24.46 27.64 4.57
CA LEU A 244 -23.53 28.53 3.88
C LEU A 244 -23.70 29.99 4.35
N VAL A 245 -24.93 30.43 4.60
CA VAL A 245 -25.19 31.74 5.21
C VAL A 245 -24.60 31.81 6.63
N ASP A 246 -24.82 30.79 7.47
CA ASP A 246 -24.26 30.72 8.83
C ASP A 246 -22.73 30.70 8.80
N HIS A 247 -22.12 30.03 7.82
CA HIS A 247 -20.69 30.03 7.60
C HIS A 247 -20.14 31.44 7.35
N TYR A 248 -20.80 32.24 6.51
CA TYR A 248 -20.39 33.62 6.24
C TYR A 248 -20.64 34.56 7.42
N ILE A 249 -21.72 34.38 8.17
CA ILE A 249 -21.95 35.14 9.41
C ILE A 249 -20.84 34.87 10.43
N LYS A 250 -20.41 33.61 10.59
CA LYS A 250 -19.27 33.25 11.46
C LYS A 250 -17.94 33.87 11.01
N GLN A 251 -17.82 34.25 9.74
CA GLN A 251 -16.66 34.96 9.19
C GLN A 251 -16.77 36.50 9.33
N GLY A 252 -17.82 37.00 9.97
CA GLY A 252 -18.00 38.43 10.25
C GLY A 252 -18.83 39.20 9.22
N TYR A 253 -19.45 38.52 8.25
CA TYR A 253 -20.35 39.16 7.29
C TYR A 253 -21.67 39.51 7.96
N THR A 254 -22.29 40.64 7.58
CA THR A 254 -23.67 40.91 7.97
C THR A 254 -24.61 39.91 7.28
N GLU A 255 -25.79 39.64 7.85
CA GLU A 255 -26.76 38.68 7.29
C GLU A 255 -27.08 38.98 5.81
N LYS A 256 -27.23 40.26 5.45
CA LYS A 256 -27.52 40.71 4.08
C LYS A 256 -26.37 40.42 3.11
N GLU A 257 -25.13 40.48 3.58
CA GLU A 257 -23.92 40.17 2.81
C GLU A 257 -23.70 38.67 2.72
N ALA A 258 -23.91 37.93 3.81
CA ALA A 258 -23.85 36.48 3.86
C ALA A 258 -24.86 35.82 2.88
N ILE A 259 -26.11 36.30 2.85
CA ILE A 259 -27.14 35.83 1.90
C ILE A 259 -26.77 36.15 0.45
N LYS A 260 -26.14 37.32 0.20
CA LYS A 260 -25.67 37.70 -1.14
C LYS A 260 -24.52 36.80 -1.59
N GLN A 261 -23.57 36.53 -0.69
CA GLN A 261 -22.40 35.71 -0.98
C GLN A 261 -22.80 34.25 -1.19
N ALA A 262 -23.66 33.70 -0.34
CA ALA A 262 -24.22 32.35 -0.50
C ALA A 262 -24.98 32.19 -1.83
N SER A 263 -25.76 33.19 -2.24
CA SER A 263 -26.45 33.20 -3.55
C SER A 263 -25.48 33.15 -4.73
N ASN A 264 -24.39 33.92 -4.67
CA ASN A 264 -23.36 33.92 -5.72
C ASN A 264 -22.64 32.56 -5.80
N ASP A 265 -22.28 31.98 -4.66
CA ASP A 265 -21.50 30.75 -4.61
C ASP A 265 -22.32 29.50 -4.91
N LEU A 266 -23.64 29.53 -4.65
CA LEU A 266 -24.58 28.47 -5.02
C LEU A 266 -25.16 28.62 -6.44
N GLY A 267 -25.00 29.79 -7.07
CA GLY A 267 -25.56 30.08 -8.39
C GLY A 267 -27.09 30.14 -8.43
N VAL A 268 -27.74 30.42 -7.29
CA VAL A 268 -29.21 30.52 -7.16
C VAL A 268 -29.64 31.94 -6.84
N HIS A 269 -30.90 32.30 -7.09
CA HIS A 269 -31.39 33.65 -6.83
C HIS A 269 -31.36 34.00 -5.33
N LYS A 270 -30.99 35.25 -5.02
CA LYS A 270 -30.92 35.76 -3.64
C LYS A 270 -32.20 35.58 -2.84
N SER A 271 -33.36 35.68 -3.50
CA SER A 271 -34.68 35.44 -2.91
C SER A 271 -34.88 34.00 -2.44
N GLU A 272 -34.28 33.03 -3.11
CA GLU A 272 -34.36 31.61 -2.77
C GLU A 272 -33.54 31.30 -1.52
N VAL A 273 -32.31 31.82 -1.44
CA VAL A 273 -31.45 31.72 -0.24
C VAL A 273 -32.10 32.41 0.95
N TYR A 274 -32.64 33.62 0.77
CA TYR A 274 -33.33 34.35 1.82
C TYR A 274 -34.54 33.59 2.36
N LYS A 275 -35.36 33.03 1.45
CA LYS A 275 -36.54 32.24 1.80
C LYS A 275 -36.16 30.95 2.54
N ALA A 276 -35.14 30.24 2.07
CA ALA A 276 -34.64 29.02 2.70
C ALA A 276 -34.09 29.28 4.11
N TYR A 277 -33.38 30.40 4.30
CA TYR A 277 -32.84 30.80 5.60
C TYR A 277 -33.95 31.21 6.57
N LYS A 278 -34.81 32.18 6.20
CA LYS A 278 -35.82 32.77 7.10
C LYS A 278 -37.02 31.88 7.43
N ILE A 279 -37.27 30.82 6.67
CA ILE A 279 -38.37 29.88 6.95
C ILE A 279 -37.93 28.77 7.92
N ASN A 280 -36.63 28.44 7.94
CA ASN A 280 -36.09 27.29 8.67
C ASN A 280 -35.13 27.69 9.82
N THR A 281 -35.00 28.99 10.13
CA THR A 281 -34.33 29.54 11.32
C THR A 281 -35.31 30.39 12.10
#